data_AF-A0A365NEM4-F1
#
_entry.id   AF-A0A365NEM4-F1
#
_cell.length_a   1.000
_cell.length_b   1.000
_cell.length_c   1.000
_cell.angle_alpha   90.00
_cell.angle_beta   90.00
_cell.angle_gamma   90.00
#
_symmetry.space_group_name_H-M   'P 1'
#
loop_
_entity.id
_entity.type
_entity.pdbx_description
1 polymer ?
#
loop_
_entity_poly.entity_id
_entity_poly.type
_entity_poly.pdbx_seq_one_letter_code
_entity_poly.pdbx_strand_id
1 'polypeptide(L)'
;MFRHLAASREIMAEIESRQPTEPLGSDSETLYGLGLELYAYLIFVNCLTPYGFLHERQLYLDSFIISPSSLASYSTFGIMLAGLHDLFALIPQISLLFRDRLIDQESGIIEPSIACVELHTQLERCLKDWNLSQKDLVSPFLSDDCKHDLSKVINILQLGIEIYLVASMQGLSVVNPKIVCQLQSHVDGILDLALALHYSQWSPILLWPIVISGSCIVQRQQQKHLTKALRESKYRMNHVTRTISLLHLLWGNPDPLIYGPYGLYLTISQSDTTFSIL
;
A
#
# COMPACT_ATOMS: atom_id res chain seq x y z
N MET A 1 2.76 -3.18 16.29
CA MET A 1 1.76 -2.57 15.39
C MET A 1 0.50 -3.42 15.24
N PHE A 2 0.54 -4.63 14.66
CA PHE A 2 -0.68 -5.44 14.38
C PHE A 2 -1.62 -5.67 15.56
N ARG A 3 -1.09 -5.97 16.76
CA ARG A 3 -1.90 -6.07 17.99
C ARG A 3 -2.61 -4.75 18.36
N HIS A 4 -1.98 -3.61 18.09
CA HIS A 4 -2.61 -2.31 18.30
C HIS A 4 -3.73 -2.07 17.28
N LEU A 5 -3.55 -2.46 16.01
CA LEU A 5 -4.61 -2.38 15.01
C LEU A 5 -5.81 -3.25 15.41
N ALA A 6 -5.57 -4.47 15.87
CA ALA A 6 -6.62 -5.33 16.41
C ALA A 6 -7.34 -4.69 17.60
N ALA A 7 -6.59 -4.13 18.56
CA ALA A 7 -7.20 -3.43 19.70
C ALA A 7 -8.00 -2.19 19.28
N SER A 8 -7.49 -1.40 18.33
CA SER A 8 -8.21 -0.24 17.78
C SER A 8 -9.53 -0.66 17.15
N ARG A 9 -9.56 -1.78 16.41
CA ARG A 9 -10.77 -2.35 15.82
C ARG A 9 -11.82 -2.70 16.88
N GLU A 10 -11.42 -3.31 17.98
CA GLU A 10 -12.34 -3.61 19.08
C GLU A 10 -12.89 -2.33 19.75
N ILE A 11 -12.06 -1.30 19.90
CA ILE A 11 -12.52 0.01 20.40
C ILE A 11 -13.55 0.63 19.44
N MET A 12 -13.30 0.58 18.13
CA MET A 12 -14.24 1.08 17.12
C MET A 12 -15.58 0.32 17.17
N ALA A 13 -15.54 -1.01 17.25
CA ALA A 13 -16.74 -1.83 17.36
C ALA A 13 -17.55 -1.52 18.64
N GLU A 14 -16.88 -1.26 19.76
CA GLU A 14 -17.53 -0.87 21.01
C GLU A 14 -18.15 0.54 20.93
N ILE A 15 -17.52 1.46 20.22
CA ILE A 15 -18.10 2.80 19.99
C ILE A 15 -19.35 2.67 19.11
N GLU A 16 -19.29 1.90 18.02
CA GLU A 16 -20.42 1.66 17.11
C GLU A 16 -21.60 1.00 17.80
N SER A 17 -21.35 0.04 18.70
CA SER A 17 -22.40 -0.67 19.43
C SER A 17 -23.20 0.24 20.37
N ARG A 18 -22.58 1.32 20.87
CA ARG A 18 -23.20 2.28 21.81
C ARG A 18 -23.91 3.44 21.12
N GLN A 19 -23.58 3.75 19.86
CA GLN A 19 -24.15 4.89 19.15
C GLN A 19 -25.70 4.92 19.07
N PRO A 20 -26.42 3.80 18.92
CA PRO A 20 -27.89 3.83 18.89
C PRO A 20 -28.52 4.38 20.17
N THR A 21 -27.84 4.23 21.31
CA THR A 21 -28.29 4.68 22.63
C THR A 21 -27.61 5.98 23.06
N GLU A 22 -26.37 6.20 22.64
CA GLU A 22 -25.51 7.33 23.03
C GLU A 22 -24.81 7.89 21.78
N PRO A 23 -25.49 8.74 20.99
CA PRO A 23 -24.89 9.32 19.80
C PRO A 23 -23.69 10.21 20.17
N LEU A 24 -22.67 10.21 19.32
CA LEU A 24 -21.49 11.06 19.52
C LEU A 24 -21.87 12.55 19.40
N GLY A 25 -21.28 13.39 20.25
CA GLY A 25 -21.26 14.83 20.03
C GLY A 25 -20.39 15.20 18.81
N SER A 26 -20.56 16.40 18.27
CA SER A 26 -19.87 16.88 17.04
C SER A 26 -18.35 16.69 17.06
N ASP A 27 -17.73 17.01 18.20
CA ASP A 27 -16.27 16.94 18.34
C ASP A 27 -15.80 15.47 18.38
N SER A 28 -16.54 14.63 19.08
CA SER A 28 -16.26 13.19 19.17
C SER A 28 -16.48 12.48 17.84
N GLU A 29 -17.50 12.87 17.07
CA GLU A 29 -17.75 12.35 15.72
C GLU A 29 -16.62 12.72 14.76
N THR A 30 -16.13 13.96 14.85
CA THR A 30 -14.97 14.43 14.07
C THR A 30 -13.71 13.63 14.41
N LEU A 31 -13.42 13.43 15.70
CA LEU A 31 -12.28 12.62 16.14
C LEU A 31 -12.42 11.15 15.76
N TYR A 32 -13.64 10.61 15.80
CA TYR A 32 -13.93 9.24 15.40
C TYR A 32 -13.69 9.04 13.90
N GLY A 33 -14.20 9.94 13.05
CA GLY A 33 -13.95 9.93 11.61
C GLY A 33 -12.46 9.99 11.27
N LEU A 34 -11.70 10.86 11.94
CA LEU A 34 -10.24 10.93 11.77
C LEU A 34 -9.55 9.62 12.22
N GLY A 35 -10.00 9.04 13.31
CA GLY A 35 -9.52 7.75 13.81
C GLY A 35 -9.75 6.61 12.82
N LEU A 36 -10.92 6.57 12.19
CA LEU A 36 -11.26 5.60 11.14
C LEU A 36 -10.35 5.75 9.92
N GLU A 37 -10.10 6.97 9.45
CA GLU A 37 -9.17 7.20 8.34
C GLU A 37 -7.74 6.81 8.67
N LEU A 38 -7.26 7.14 9.87
CA LEU A 38 -5.93 6.76 10.33
C LEU A 38 -5.80 5.24 10.41
N TYR A 39 -6.80 4.56 10.97
CA TYR A 39 -6.85 3.10 10.99
C TYR A 39 -6.82 2.53 9.57
N ALA A 40 -7.66 3.04 8.66
CA ALA A 40 -7.72 2.59 7.28
C ALA A 40 -6.36 2.74 6.58
N TYR A 41 -5.73 3.91 6.70
CA TYR A 41 -4.39 4.17 6.19
C TYR A 41 -3.36 3.16 6.72
N LEU A 42 -3.35 2.90 8.04
CA LEU A 42 -2.45 1.93 8.64
C LEU A 42 -2.69 0.50 8.14
N ILE A 43 -3.94 0.10 7.88
CA ILE A 43 -4.25 -1.18 7.25
C ILE A 43 -3.69 -1.20 5.82
N PHE A 44 -3.99 -0.19 4.99
CA PHE A 44 -3.56 -0.12 3.59
C PHE A 44 -2.04 -0.24 3.44
N VAL A 45 -1.27 0.56 4.18
CA VAL A 45 0.20 0.54 4.06
C VAL A 45 0.85 -0.72 4.64
N ASN A 46 0.09 -1.53 5.38
CA ASN A 46 0.56 -2.82 5.89
C ASN A 46 0.16 -4.02 5.03
N CYS A 47 -0.71 -3.83 4.03
CA CYS A 47 -0.99 -4.79 2.97
C CYS A 47 0.17 -4.85 1.96
N LEU A 48 1.31 -5.39 2.42
CA LEU A 48 2.54 -5.58 1.62
C LEU A 48 2.73 -7.01 1.15
N THR A 49 2.03 -7.94 1.81
CA THR A 49 2.17 -9.38 1.64
C THR A 49 0.83 -9.98 1.24
N PRO A 50 0.81 -11.20 0.68
CA PRO A 50 -0.44 -11.91 0.45
C PRO A 50 -1.28 -11.98 1.72
N TYR A 51 -2.57 -11.69 1.61
CA TYR A 51 -3.45 -11.61 2.77
C TYR A 51 -3.57 -12.96 3.48
N GLY A 52 -3.46 -12.97 4.81
CA GLY A 52 -3.68 -14.17 5.63
C GLY A 52 -2.53 -15.19 5.67
N PHE A 53 -1.43 -14.97 4.94
CA PHE A 53 -0.28 -15.88 4.92
C PHE A 53 0.67 -15.73 6.13
N LEU A 54 0.58 -14.63 6.88
CA LEU A 54 1.37 -14.39 8.09
C LEU A 54 0.46 -14.21 9.30
N HIS A 55 0.44 -15.21 10.19
CA HIS A 55 -0.44 -15.21 11.35
C HIS A 55 -0.13 -14.06 12.32
N GLU A 56 1.14 -13.69 12.46
CA GLU A 56 1.60 -12.59 13.31
C GLU A 56 1.14 -11.20 12.78
N ARG A 57 0.73 -11.15 11.51
CA ARG A 57 0.31 -9.94 10.80
C ARG A 57 -1.17 -9.99 10.43
N GLN A 58 -2.00 -10.47 11.35
CA GLN A 58 -3.44 -10.46 11.14
C GLN A 58 -3.94 -9.01 10.97
N LEU A 59 -4.48 -8.74 9.79
CA LEU A 59 -5.17 -7.51 9.43
C LEU A 59 -6.64 -7.84 9.22
N TYR A 60 -7.52 -6.94 9.62
CA TYR A 60 -8.96 -7.11 9.41
C TYR A 60 -9.39 -6.16 8.30
N LEU A 61 -9.85 -6.74 7.19
CA LEU A 61 -10.34 -5.99 6.04
C LEU A 61 -11.85 -5.74 6.20
N ASP A 62 -12.20 -4.87 7.14
CA ASP A 62 -13.58 -4.46 7.37
C ASP A 62 -14.19 -3.79 6.12
N SER A 63 -15.52 -3.69 6.04
CA SER A 63 -16.21 -3.22 4.81
C SER A 63 -15.74 -1.84 4.33
N PHE A 64 -15.45 -0.92 5.26
CA PHE A 64 -14.94 0.42 4.96
C PHE A 64 -13.48 0.44 4.49
N ILE A 65 -12.72 -0.63 4.73
CA ILE A 65 -11.36 -0.80 4.19
C ILE A 65 -11.45 -1.14 2.69
N ILE A 66 -12.36 -2.04 2.34
CA ILE A 66 -12.57 -2.45 0.94
C ILE A 66 -13.30 -1.36 0.14
N SER A 67 -14.22 -0.64 0.79
CA SER A 67 -15.02 0.44 0.19
C SER A 67 -15.02 1.68 1.08
N PRO A 68 -14.01 2.57 0.98
CA PRO A 68 -13.90 3.75 1.84
C PRO A 68 -15.03 4.77 1.69
N SER A 69 -15.87 4.65 0.66
CA SER A 69 -17.02 5.52 0.44
C SER A 69 -18.00 5.54 1.62
N SER A 70 -18.02 4.50 2.46
CA SER A 70 -18.82 4.50 3.70
C SER A 70 -18.34 5.53 4.72
N LEU A 71 -17.09 5.97 4.65
CA LEU A 71 -16.54 7.02 5.52
C LEU A 71 -16.91 8.43 5.04
N ALA A 72 -17.51 8.58 3.85
CA ALA A 72 -17.88 9.88 3.30
C ALA A 72 -18.96 10.62 4.12
N SER A 73 -19.62 9.95 5.06
CA SER A 73 -20.51 10.59 6.02
C SER A 73 -19.78 11.47 7.04
N TYR A 74 -18.49 11.22 7.29
CA TYR A 74 -17.70 12.00 8.24
C TYR A 74 -17.11 13.24 7.58
N SER A 75 -17.14 14.37 8.30
CA SER A 75 -16.55 15.64 7.85
C SER A 75 -15.04 15.57 7.60
N THR A 76 -14.37 14.58 8.20
CA THR A 76 -12.93 14.35 8.06
C THR A 76 -12.55 13.51 6.85
N PHE A 77 -13.52 13.09 6.03
CA PHE A 77 -13.26 12.21 4.90
C PHE A 77 -12.30 12.84 3.88
N GLY A 78 -11.24 12.11 3.55
CA GLY A 78 -10.19 12.51 2.63
C GLY A 78 -9.06 13.31 3.27
N ILE A 79 -9.09 13.66 4.56
CA ILE A 79 -8.03 14.47 5.20
C ILE A 79 -6.72 13.69 5.26
N MET A 80 -6.73 12.43 5.72
CA MET A 80 -5.49 11.65 5.90
C MET A 80 -4.90 11.20 4.56
N LEU A 81 -5.76 10.93 3.58
CA LEU A 81 -5.36 10.36 2.29
C LEU A 81 -5.34 11.41 1.17
N ALA A 82 -5.54 12.70 1.48
CA ALA A 82 -5.65 13.79 0.51
C ALA A 82 -6.59 13.48 -0.68
N GLY A 83 -7.74 12.88 -0.39
CA GLY A 83 -8.72 12.47 -1.41
C GLY A 83 -8.34 11.26 -2.26
N LEU A 84 -7.21 10.58 -1.96
CA LEU A 84 -6.71 9.42 -2.71
C LEU A 84 -7.25 8.08 -2.21
N HIS A 85 -8.33 8.08 -1.42
CA HIS A 85 -8.89 6.90 -0.75
C HIS A 85 -9.15 5.73 -1.72
N ASP A 86 -9.68 5.99 -2.92
CA ASP A 86 -9.94 4.91 -3.89
C ASP A 86 -8.66 4.23 -4.39
N LEU A 87 -7.55 4.97 -4.54
CA LEU A 87 -6.26 4.33 -4.92
C LEU A 87 -5.77 3.44 -3.78
N PHE A 88 -5.85 3.92 -2.54
CA PHE A 88 -5.46 3.13 -1.38
C PHE A 88 -6.35 1.89 -1.19
N ALA A 89 -7.64 1.98 -1.51
CA ALA A 89 -8.59 0.85 -1.44
C ALA A 89 -8.25 -0.29 -2.40
N LEU A 90 -7.49 -0.03 -3.47
CA LEU A 90 -7.03 -1.08 -4.38
C LEU A 90 -6.00 -1.99 -3.72
N ILE A 91 -5.18 -1.47 -2.81
CA ILE A 91 -4.09 -2.21 -2.16
C ILE A 91 -4.60 -3.48 -1.44
N PRO A 92 -5.58 -3.42 -0.51
CA PRO A 92 -6.07 -4.62 0.17
C PRO A 92 -6.78 -5.59 -0.81
N GLN A 93 -7.44 -5.09 -1.85
CA GLN A 93 -8.07 -5.94 -2.87
C GLN A 93 -7.02 -6.71 -3.68
N ILE A 94 -5.90 -6.07 -4.03
CA ILE A 94 -4.77 -6.74 -4.69
C ILE A 94 -4.12 -7.77 -3.73
N SER A 95 -4.05 -7.48 -2.43
CA SER A 95 -3.53 -8.43 -1.44
C SER A 95 -4.40 -9.70 -1.33
N LEU A 96 -5.72 -9.57 -1.51
CA LEU A 96 -6.66 -10.70 -1.62
C LEU A 96 -6.48 -11.47 -2.93
N LEU A 97 -6.40 -10.76 -4.07
CA LEU A 97 -6.09 -11.38 -5.37
C LEU A 97 -4.79 -12.21 -5.30
N PHE A 98 -3.77 -11.65 -4.64
CA PHE A 98 -2.49 -12.32 -4.48
C PHE A 98 -2.62 -13.60 -3.66
N ARG A 99 -3.35 -13.56 -2.54
CA ARG A 99 -3.66 -14.75 -1.74
C ARG A 99 -4.31 -15.83 -2.59
N ASP A 100 -5.35 -15.47 -3.34
CA ASP A 100 -6.12 -16.42 -4.14
C ASP A 100 -5.25 -17.04 -5.24
N ARG A 101 -4.40 -16.23 -5.87
CA ARG A 101 -3.44 -16.71 -6.87
C ARG A 101 -2.43 -17.71 -6.28
N LEU A 102 -1.97 -17.50 -5.05
CA LEU A 102 -1.06 -18.43 -4.38
C LEU A 102 -1.76 -19.74 -4.01
N ILE A 103 -3.01 -19.69 -3.54
CA ILE A 103 -3.81 -20.89 -3.24
C ILE A 103 -4.01 -21.75 -4.49
N ASP A 104 -4.27 -21.13 -5.64
CA ASP A 104 -4.35 -21.81 -6.94
C ASP A 104 -3.02 -22.57 -7.23
N GLN A 105 -1.89 -21.91 -7.05
CA GLN A 105 -0.56 -22.50 -7.32
C GLN A 105 -0.19 -23.62 -6.33
N GLU A 106 -0.51 -23.46 -5.05
CA GLU A 106 -0.33 -24.51 -4.04
C GLU A 106 -1.17 -25.75 -4.34
N SER A 107 -2.33 -25.55 -4.97
CA SER A 107 -3.21 -26.63 -5.46
C SER A 107 -2.76 -27.25 -6.79
N GLY A 108 -1.61 -26.81 -7.33
CA GLY A 108 -1.05 -27.29 -8.60
C GLY A 108 -1.65 -26.63 -9.84
N ILE A 109 -2.43 -25.57 -9.70
CA ILE A 109 -3.05 -24.84 -10.83
C ILE A 109 -2.05 -23.81 -11.37
N ILE A 110 -1.53 -24.08 -12.56
CA ILE A 110 -0.54 -23.23 -13.23
C ILE A 110 -1.16 -21.92 -13.70
N GLU A 111 -2.34 -21.97 -14.32
CA GLU A 111 -3.02 -20.78 -14.83
C GLU A 111 -3.90 -20.13 -13.75
N PRO A 112 -4.06 -18.79 -13.73
CA PRO A 112 -4.97 -18.13 -12.79
C PRO A 112 -6.41 -18.59 -12.99
N SER A 113 -7.14 -18.82 -11.89
CA SER A 113 -8.59 -19.07 -11.95
C SER A 113 -9.37 -17.92 -12.60
N ILE A 114 -10.56 -18.22 -13.11
CA ILE A 114 -11.45 -17.23 -13.74
C ILE A 114 -11.72 -16.06 -12.79
N ALA A 115 -11.98 -16.36 -11.50
CA ALA A 115 -12.21 -15.34 -10.49
C ALA A 115 -10.99 -14.41 -10.31
N CYS A 116 -9.76 -14.94 -10.32
CA CYS A 116 -8.55 -14.13 -10.28
C CYS A 116 -8.43 -13.22 -11.50
N VAL A 117 -8.71 -13.74 -12.70
CA VAL A 117 -8.65 -12.96 -13.95
C VAL A 117 -9.70 -11.84 -13.96
N GLU A 118 -10.92 -12.13 -13.52
CA GLU A 118 -12.02 -11.15 -13.43
C GLU A 118 -11.67 -10.03 -12.44
N LEU A 119 -11.21 -10.39 -11.23
CA LEU A 119 -10.81 -9.42 -10.22
C LEU A 119 -9.61 -8.58 -10.68
N HIS A 120 -8.59 -9.20 -11.28
CA HIS A 120 -7.46 -8.47 -11.87
C HIS A 120 -7.93 -7.46 -12.92
N THR A 121 -8.79 -7.89 -13.85
CA THR A 121 -9.31 -7.03 -14.92
C THR A 121 -10.14 -5.87 -14.36
N GLN A 122 -10.92 -6.12 -13.30
CA GLN A 122 -11.66 -5.08 -12.61
C GLN A 122 -10.71 -4.06 -11.96
N LEU A 123 -9.72 -4.51 -11.20
CA LEU A 123 -8.75 -3.65 -10.52
C LEU A 123 -7.92 -2.84 -11.51
N GLU A 124 -7.48 -3.45 -12.61
CA GLU A 124 -6.77 -2.78 -13.69
C GLU A 124 -7.62 -1.67 -14.32
N ARG A 125 -8.92 -1.93 -14.56
CA ARG A 125 -9.85 -0.92 -15.07
C ARG A 125 -10.03 0.22 -14.07
N CYS A 126 -10.28 -0.09 -12.80
CA CYS A 126 -10.41 0.92 -11.75
C CYS A 126 -9.18 1.82 -11.67
N LEU A 127 -7.98 1.27 -11.85
CA LEU A 127 -6.74 2.03 -11.82
C LEU A 127 -6.55 2.94 -13.04
N LYS A 128 -6.89 2.44 -14.25
CA LYS A 128 -6.81 3.19 -15.51
C LYS A 128 -7.83 4.32 -15.61
N ASP A 129 -9.05 4.07 -15.13
CA ASP A 129 -10.15 5.04 -15.19
C ASP A 129 -10.08 6.07 -14.05
N TRP A 130 -9.19 5.87 -13.07
CA TRP A 130 -9.07 6.76 -11.93
C TRP A 130 -8.53 8.14 -12.35
N ASN A 131 -9.22 9.19 -11.93
CA ASN A 131 -8.78 10.57 -12.13
C ASN A 131 -9.18 11.45 -10.94
N LEU A 132 -8.27 12.34 -10.53
CA LEU A 132 -8.49 13.33 -9.48
C LEU A 132 -9.56 14.37 -9.87
N SER A 133 -9.67 14.72 -11.16
CA SER A 133 -10.56 15.80 -11.61
C SER A 133 -12.05 15.54 -11.41
N GLN A 134 -12.44 14.29 -11.13
CA GLN A 134 -13.83 13.90 -10.86
C GLN A 134 -14.19 13.99 -9.38
N LYS A 135 -13.23 14.34 -8.52
CA LYS A 135 -13.39 14.39 -7.06
C LYS A 135 -13.17 15.81 -6.59
N ASP A 136 -14.24 16.46 -6.16
CA ASP A 136 -14.27 17.83 -5.58
C ASP A 136 -13.51 17.95 -4.22
N LEU A 137 -12.53 17.08 -3.98
CA LEU A 137 -11.83 16.87 -2.70
C LEU A 137 -10.55 17.70 -2.56
N VAL A 138 -10.07 18.31 -3.65
CA VAL A 138 -8.92 19.22 -3.59
C VAL A 138 -9.42 20.52 -2.99
N SER A 139 -9.26 20.64 -1.69
CA SER A 139 -9.56 21.85 -0.94
C SER A 139 -9.09 23.10 -1.71
N PRO A 140 -9.91 24.16 -1.83
CA PRO A 140 -9.51 25.41 -2.47
C PRO A 140 -8.28 26.08 -1.81
N PHE A 141 -7.80 25.55 -0.69
CA PHE A 141 -6.63 26.01 0.06
C PHE A 141 -5.29 25.42 -0.41
N LEU A 142 -5.26 24.51 -1.39
CA LEU A 142 -4.00 23.96 -1.89
C LEU A 142 -3.31 24.95 -2.84
N SER A 143 -2.08 25.35 -2.49
CA SER A 143 -1.22 26.16 -3.37
C SER A 143 -0.91 25.43 -4.67
N ASP A 144 -0.56 26.17 -5.72
CA ASP A 144 -0.23 25.56 -7.02
C ASP A 144 0.99 24.63 -6.95
N ASP A 145 1.97 24.93 -6.11
CA ASP A 145 3.09 24.03 -5.81
C ASP A 145 2.60 22.69 -5.23
N CYS A 146 1.60 22.74 -4.34
CA CYS A 146 1.02 21.56 -3.73
C CYS A 146 0.25 20.70 -4.74
N LYS A 147 -0.43 21.33 -5.71
CA LYS A 147 -1.11 20.63 -6.81
C LYS A 147 -0.12 19.95 -7.75
N HIS A 148 1.00 20.61 -8.07
CA HIS A 148 2.05 20.00 -8.89
C HIS A 148 2.63 18.76 -8.19
N ASP A 149 2.94 18.88 -6.91
CA ASP A 149 3.47 17.74 -6.15
C ASP A 149 2.43 16.62 -6.02
N LEU A 150 1.15 16.94 -5.82
CA LEU A 150 0.07 15.96 -5.76
C LEU A 150 -0.05 15.14 -7.05
N SER A 151 0.12 15.76 -8.23
CA SER A 151 0.13 15.00 -9.49
C SER A 151 1.27 13.97 -9.55
N LYS A 152 2.46 14.32 -9.06
CA LYS A 152 3.58 13.37 -8.97
C LYS A 152 3.29 12.26 -7.96
N VAL A 153 2.70 12.60 -6.81
CA VAL A 153 2.30 11.63 -5.76
C VAL A 153 1.31 10.61 -6.31
N ILE A 154 0.30 11.07 -7.04
CA ILE A 154 -0.69 10.22 -7.70
C ILE A 154 0.00 9.24 -8.64
N ASN A 155 0.89 9.73 -9.50
CA ASN A 155 1.62 8.88 -10.44
C ASN A 155 2.48 7.83 -9.73
N ILE A 156 3.18 8.21 -8.65
CA ILE A 156 3.96 7.25 -7.85
C ILE A 156 3.07 6.18 -7.23
N LEU A 157 1.92 6.57 -6.66
CA LEU A 157 0.97 5.63 -6.08
C LEU A 157 0.41 4.68 -7.15
N GLN A 158 -0.01 5.21 -8.30
CA GLN A 158 -0.52 4.40 -9.41
C GLN A 158 0.54 3.39 -9.89
N LEU A 159 1.78 3.82 -10.15
CA LEU A 159 2.87 2.93 -10.53
C LEU A 159 3.15 1.86 -9.46
N GLY A 160 3.10 2.22 -8.18
CA GLY A 160 3.28 1.26 -7.08
C GLY A 160 2.16 0.21 -7.02
N ILE A 161 0.91 0.65 -7.22
CA ILE A 161 -0.27 -0.23 -7.29
C ILE A 161 -0.18 -1.13 -8.53
N GLU A 162 0.26 -0.61 -9.69
CA GLU A 162 0.48 -1.41 -10.90
C GLU A 162 1.55 -2.48 -10.69
N ILE A 163 2.68 -2.14 -10.06
CA ILE A 163 3.71 -3.12 -9.69
C ILE A 163 3.09 -4.23 -8.84
N TYR A 164 2.32 -3.86 -7.81
CA TYR A 164 1.72 -4.83 -6.92
C TYR A 164 0.69 -5.73 -7.62
N LEU A 165 -0.16 -5.13 -8.46
CA LEU A 165 -1.17 -5.84 -9.25
C LEU A 165 -0.51 -6.83 -10.22
N VAL A 166 0.44 -6.38 -11.04
CA VAL A 166 1.14 -7.23 -12.02
C VAL A 166 1.87 -8.38 -11.33
N ALA A 167 2.59 -8.10 -10.23
CA ALA A 167 3.31 -9.11 -9.50
C ALA A 167 2.37 -10.13 -8.82
N SER A 168 1.25 -9.67 -8.27
CA SER A 168 0.28 -10.54 -7.58
C SER A 168 -0.24 -11.67 -8.48
N MET A 169 -0.46 -11.40 -9.77
CA MET A 169 -0.90 -12.39 -10.75
C MET A 169 0.16 -13.44 -11.10
N GLN A 170 1.45 -13.10 -10.97
CA GLN A 170 2.53 -14.07 -11.18
C GLN A 170 2.61 -15.07 -10.01
N GLY A 171 2.22 -14.64 -8.81
CA GLY A 171 2.20 -15.48 -7.62
C GLY A 171 3.61 -15.72 -7.05
N LEU A 172 4.01 -17.00 -6.95
CA LEU A 172 5.27 -17.44 -6.30
C LEU A 172 6.56 -16.89 -6.94
N SER A 173 6.56 -16.58 -8.23
CA SER A 173 7.78 -16.11 -8.90
C SER A 173 7.49 -15.31 -10.16
N VAL A 174 8.27 -14.26 -10.39
CA VAL A 174 8.24 -13.46 -11.62
C VAL A 174 9.37 -13.91 -12.55
N VAL A 175 9.15 -15.02 -13.25
CA VAL A 175 10.17 -15.63 -14.13
C VAL A 175 10.20 -15.02 -15.54
N ASN A 176 9.11 -14.38 -15.98
CA ASN A 176 9.00 -13.87 -17.35
C ASN A 176 9.80 -12.57 -17.52
N PRO A 177 10.85 -12.53 -18.37
CA PRO A 177 11.68 -11.34 -18.56
C PRO A 177 10.89 -10.12 -19.03
N LYS A 178 9.81 -10.30 -19.79
CA LYS A 178 8.95 -9.19 -20.23
C LYS A 178 8.27 -8.51 -19.04
N ILE A 179 7.80 -9.31 -18.07
CA ILE A 179 7.17 -8.80 -16.85
C ILE A 179 8.22 -8.12 -15.98
N VAL A 180 9.42 -8.70 -15.83
CA VAL A 180 10.52 -8.04 -15.11
C VAL A 180 10.86 -6.68 -15.73
N CYS A 181 10.98 -6.59 -17.05
CA CYS A 181 11.21 -5.32 -17.74
C CYS A 181 10.06 -4.32 -17.53
N GLN A 182 8.81 -4.78 -17.56
CA GLN A 182 7.65 -3.93 -17.28
C GLN A 182 7.71 -3.38 -15.85
N LEU A 183 7.94 -4.23 -14.85
CA LEU A 183 8.08 -3.81 -13.46
C LEU A 183 9.24 -2.83 -13.28
N GLN A 184 10.37 -3.08 -13.92
CA GLN A 184 11.53 -2.18 -13.88
C GLN A 184 11.20 -0.80 -14.48
N SER A 185 10.40 -0.73 -15.55
CA SER A 185 9.98 0.57 -16.11
C SER A 185 9.12 1.39 -15.15
N HIS A 186 8.26 0.73 -14.36
CA HIS A 186 7.48 1.39 -13.32
C HIS A 186 8.36 1.84 -12.15
N VAL A 187 9.34 1.01 -11.76
CA VAL A 187 10.36 1.35 -10.76
C VAL A 187 11.13 2.60 -11.16
N ASP A 188 11.58 2.68 -12.41
CA ASP A 188 12.33 3.83 -12.93
C ASP A 188 11.49 5.10 -12.82
N GLY A 189 10.22 5.06 -13.25
CA GLY A 189 9.29 6.18 -13.11
C GLY A 189 9.05 6.62 -11.66
N ILE A 190 8.95 5.67 -10.72
CA ILE A 190 8.82 5.99 -9.29
C ILE A 190 10.07 6.69 -8.77
N LEU A 191 11.26 6.18 -9.07
CA LEU A 191 12.52 6.75 -8.58
C LEU A 191 12.74 8.17 -9.12
N ASP A 192 12.45 8.39 -10.40
CA ASP A 192 12.57 9.70 -11.04
C ASP A 192 11.63 10.74 -10.41
N LEU A 193 10.37 10.35 -10.14
CA LEU A 193 9.38 11.24 -9.52
C LEU A 193 9.67 11.47 -8.03
N ALA A 194 10.09 10.44 -7.29
CA ALA A 194 10.34 10.51 -5.85
C ALA A 194 11.47 11.48 -5.50
N LEU A 195 12.48 11.61 -6.37
CA LEU A 195 13.56 12.58 -6.23
C LEU A 195 13.06 14.02 -6.10
N ALA A 196 12.03 14.37 -6.88
CA ALA A 196 11.45 15.71 -6.85
C ALA A 196 10.62 15.97 -5.57
N LEU A 197 10.23 14.92 -4.84
CA LEU A 197 9.35 14.98 -3.66
C LEU A 197 10.06 14.73 -2.34
N HIS A 198 11.39 14.55 -2.36
CA HIS A 198 12.19 14.12 -1.20
C HIS A 198 11.99 14.98 0.07
N TYR A 199 11.73 16.29 -0.10
CA TYR A 199 11.49 17.23 1.01
C TYR A 199 10.02 17.68 1.13
N SER A 200 9.11 17.09 0.36
CA SER A 200 7.70 17.45 0.37
C SER A 200 6.97 16.95 1.62
N GLN A 201 5.77 17.49 1.87
CA GLN A 201 4.90 17.00 2.94
C GLN A 201 4.31 15.61 2.67
N TRP A 202 4.45 15.11 1.44
CA TRP A 202 3.85 13.86 0.97
C TRP A 202 4.67 12.61 1.32
N SER A 203 5.88 12.76 1.86
CA SER A 203 6.77 11.62 2.15
C SER A 203 6.10 10.46 2.92
N PRO A 204 5.22 10.68 3.93
CA PRO A 204 4.62 9.58 4.68
C PRO A 204 3.80 8.63 3.80
N ILE A 205 2.99 9.16 2.88
CA ILE A 205 2.13 8.35 2.01
C ILE A 205 2.88 7.67 0.87
N LEU A 206 4.11 8.10 0.59
CA LEU A 206 4.96 7.53 -0.47
C LEU A 206 5.81 6.35 0.01
N LEU A 207 5.86 6.04 1.30
CA LEU A 207 6.70 4.96 1.78
C LEU A 207 6.25 3.59 1.26
N TRP A 208 4.93 3.33 1.20
CA TRP A 208 4.39 2.09 0.63
C TRP A 208 4.81 1.85 -0.83
N PRO A 209 4.55 2.76 -1.80
CA PRO A 209 4.97 2.53 -3.18
C PRO A 209 6.50 2.47 -3.33
N ILE A 210 7.26 3.15 -2.47
CA ILE A 210 8.73 3.03 -2.44
C ILE A 210 9.19 1.63 -1.99
N VAL A 211 8.54 1.02 -0.99
CA VAL A 211 8.87 -0.34 -0.55
C VAL A 211 8.52 -1.36 -1.63
N ILE A 212 7.33 -1.24 -2.23
CA ILE A 212 6.87 -2.13 -3.29
C ILE A 212 7.79 -2.05 -4.52
N SER A 213 8.10 -0.85 -5.00
CA SER A 213 9.07 -0.66 -6.09
C SER A 213 10.47 -1.13 -5.72
N GLY A 214 10.92 -0.84 -4.50
CA GLY A 214 12.19 -1.30 -3.94
C GLY A 214 12.35 -2.82 -4.03
N SER A 215 11.29 -3.58 -3.78
CA SER A 215 11.29 -5.06 -3.88
C SER A 215 11.56 -5.58 -5.29
N CYS A 216 11.33 -4.74 -6.32
CA CYS A 216 11.54 -5.08 -7.73
C CYS A 216 12.85 -4.51 -8.31
N ILE A 217 13.67 -3.80 -7.54
CA ILE A 217 14.92 -3.21 -8.06
C ILE A 217 15.99 -4.29 -8.29
N VAL A 218 16.39 -4.47 -9.55
CA VAL A 218 17.49 -5.37 -9.92
C VAL A 218 18.84 -4.64 -9.96
N GLN A 219 18.86 -3.36 -10.33
CA GLN A 219 20.10 -2.63 -10.56
C GLN A 219 20.74 -2.14 -9.25
N ARG A 220 21.98 -2.55 -8.98
CA ARG A 220 22.71 -2.14 -7.76
C ARG A 220 22.86 -0.63 -7.60
N GLN A 221 22.93 0.12 -8.70
CA GLN A 221 23.05 1.58 -8.63
C GLN A 221 21.76 2.22 -8.10
N GLN A 222 20.60 1.72 -8.54
CA GLN A 222 19.29 2.15 -8.06
C GLN A 222 19.07 1.74 -6.61
N GLN A 223 19.49 0.53 -6.22
CA GLN A 223 19.44 0.08 -4.81
C GLN A 223 20.22 1.05 -3.91
N LYS A 224 21.47 1.39 -4.28
CA LYS A 224 22.28 2.37 -3.54
C LYS A 224 21.63 3.74 -3.49
N HIS A 225 21.07 4.19 -4.60
CA HIS A 225 20.41 5.49 -4.69
C HIS A 225 19.20 5.55 -3.76
N LEU A 226 18.32 4.54 -3.82
CA LEU A 226 17.15 4.43 -2.95
C LEU A 226 17.56 4.37 -1.48
N THR A 227 18.56 3.54 -1.13
CA THR A 227 19.07 3.48 0.25
C THR A 227 19.56 4.84 0.74
N LYS A 228 20.28 5.59 -0.10
CA LYS A 228 20.77 6.92 0.25
C LYS A 228 19.60 7.88 0.48
N ALA A 229 18.64 7.92 -0.44
CA ALA A 229 17.46 8.77 -0.32
C ALA A 229 16.68 8.46 0.97
N LEU A 230 16.42 7.19 1.28
CA LEU A 230 15.74 6.80 2.52
C LEU A 230 16.51 7.23 3.78
N ARG A 231 17.84 7.11 3.80
CA ARG A 231 18.67 7.57 4.94
C ARG A 231 18.67 9.08 5.11
N GLU A 232 18.58 9.80 4.00
CA GLU A 232 18.55 11.26 3.96
C GLU A 232 17.13 11.83 4.12
N SER A 233 16.14 10.98 4.40
CA SER A 233 14.77 11.45 4.60
C SER A 233 14.69 12.42 5.79
N LYS A 234 13.82 13.42 5.65
CA LYS A 234 13.58 14.44 6.68
C LYS A 234 13.14 13.81 8.01
N TYR A 235 12.35 12.74 7.91
CA TYR A 235 11.78 12.03 9.04
C TYR A 235 12.69 10.85 9.36
N ARG A 236 13.69 11.06 10.23
CA ARG A 236 14.63 10.04 10.73
C ARG A 236 13.94 9.00 11.62
N MET A 237 12.92 8.36 11.08
CA MET A 237 12.03 7.45 11.76
C MET A 237 12.57 6.02 11.68
N ASN A 238 12.40 5.26 12.76
CA ASN A 238 12.93 3.90 12.86
C ASN A 238 12.39 2.96 11.78
N HIS A 239 11.13 3.15 11.32
CA HIS A 239 10.56 2.33 10.25
C HIS A 239 11.34 2.48 8.93
N VAL A 240 11.91 3.67 8.63
CA VAL A 240 12.75 3.86 7.43
C VAL A 240 14.02 3.04 7.51
N THR A 241 14.64 2.98 8.71
CA THR A 241 15.82 2.13 8.94
C THR A 241 15.48 0.66 8.79
N ARG A 242 14.34 0.21 9.33
CA ARG A 242 13.86 -1.17 9.15
C ARG A 242 13.57 -1.49 7.68
N THR A 243 12.98 -0.56 6.94
CA THR A 243 12.74 -0.69 5.50
C THR A 243 14.04 -0.90 4.73
N ILE A 244 15.06 -0.09 5.00
CA ILE A 244 16.38 -0.24 4.37
C ILE A 244 16.97 -1.63 4.66
N SER A 245 16.93 -2.07 5.92
CA SER A 245 17.43 -3.38 6.31
C SER A 245 16.69 -4.50 5.60
N LEU A 246 15.36 -4.43 5.53
CA LEU A 246 14.52 -5.41 4.84
C LEU A 246 14.85 -5.50 3.34
N LEU A 247 14.97 -4.35 2.66
CA LEU A 247 15.32 -4.31 1.25
C LEU A 247 16.74 -4.85 1.00
N HIS A 248 17.71 -4.58 1.88
CA HIS A 248 19.05 -5.16 1.75
C HIS A 248 19.04 -6.69 1.93
N LEU A 249 18.23 -7.23 2.82
CA LEU A 249 18.06 -8.67 2.97
C LEU A 249 17.48 -9.29 1.69
N LEU A 250 16.47 -8.65 1.10
CA LEU A 250 15.87 -9.07 -0.16
C LEU A 250 16.90 -9.04 -1.30
N TRP A 251 17.55 -7.90 -1.54
CA TRP A 251 18.52 -7.73 -2.64
C TRP A 251 19.79 -8.58 -2.49
N GLY A 252 20.16 -8.93 -1.26
CA GLY A 252 21.32 -9.76 -0.96
C GLY A 252 21.05 -11.26 -1.11
N ASN A 253 19.80 -11.67 -1.32
CA ASN A 253 19.43 -13.06 -1.39
C ASN A 253 19.69 -13.64 -2.80
N PRO A 254 20.38 -14.80 -2.92
CA PRO A 254 20.61 -15.43 -4.22
C PRO A 254 19.40 -16.21 -4.75
N ASP A 255 18.38 -16.47 -3.94
CA ASP A 255 17.18 -17.21 -4.34
C ASP A 255 16.35 -16.40 -5.35
N PRO A 256 16.10 -16.92 -6.58
CA PRO A 256 15.28 -16.22 -7.58
C PRO A 256 13.81 -16.04 -7.17
N LEU A 257 13.31 -16.75 -6.14
CA LEU A 257 11.99 -16.52 -5.56
C LEU A 257 11.94 -15.24 -4.70
N ILE A 258 13.09 -14.74 -4.26
CA ILE A 258 13.20 -13.55 -3.43
C ILE A 258 13.33 -12.32 -4.33
N TYR A 259 12.24 -12.06 -5.05
CA TYR A 259 12.07 -10.91 -5.92
C TYR A 259 10.62 -10.38 -5.84
N GLY A 260 10.47 -9.07 -5.89
CA GLY A 260 9.18 -8.40 -5.89
C GLY A 260 8.36 -8.60 -4.60
N PRO A 261 7.04 -8.33 -4.65
CA PRO A 261 6.16 -8.47 -3.49
C PRO A 261 6.12 -9.85 -2.85
N TYR A 262 6.28 -10.94 -3.63
CA TYR A 262 6.41 -12.28 -3.06
C TYR A 262 7.71 -12.44 -2.28
N GLY A 263 8.84 -11.99 -2.85
CA GLY A 263 10.12 -11.98 -2.16
C GLY A 263 10.11 -11.12 -0.89
N LEU A 264 9.37 -10.01 -0.90
CA LEU A 264 9.16 -9.19 0.29
C LEU A 264 8.43 -9.97 1.39
N TYR A 265 7.39 -10.71 1.04
CA TYR A 265 6.71 -11.63 1.96
C TYR A 265 7.66 -12.67 2.55
N LEU A 266 8.45 -13.36 1.73
CA LEU A 266 9.43 -14.35 2.19
C LEU A 266 10.48 -13.74 3.11
N THR A 267 10.98 -12.55 2.75
CA THR A 267 12.00 -11.87 3.56
C THR A 267 11.43 -11.48 4.93
N ILE A 268 10.20 -10.95 4.97
CA ILE A 268 9.51 -10.60 6.22
C ILE A 268 9.27 -11.85 7.07
N SER A 269 8.80 -12.94 6.46
CA SER A 269 8.49 -14.18 7.19
C SER A 269 9.73 -14.81 7.83
N GLN A 270 10.89 -14.69 7.17
CA GLN A 270 12.14 -15.29 7.64
C GLN A 270 12.92 -14.42 8.63
N SER A 271 12.76 -13.09 8.58
CA SER A 271 13.66 -12.17 9.32
C SER A 271 12.98 -11.31 10.37
N ASP A 272 11.79 -10.76 10.09
CA ASP A 272 11.11 -9.81 10.97
C ASP A 272 9.59 -9.79 10.69
N THR A 273 8.86 -10.75 11.26
CA THR A 273 7.40 -10.84 11.12
C THR A 273 6.66 -9.64 11.72
N THR A 274 7.35 -8.80 12.49
CA THR A 274 6.77 -7.58 13.10
C THR A 274 6.94 -6.34 12.23
N PHE A 275 7.52 -6.47 11.04
CA PHE A 275 7.75 -5.36 10.12
C PHE A 275 6.44 -4.66 9.76
N SER A 276 6.46 -3.33 9.84
CA SER A 276 5.36 -2.45 9.51
C SER A 276 5.91 -1.15 8.94
N ILE A 277 5.20 -0.57 7.96
CA ILE A 277 5.62 0.66 7.29
C ILE A 277 5.45 1.91 8.16
N LEU A 278 4.77 1.81 9.31
CA LEU A 278 4.64 2.87 10.32
C LEU A 278 4.74 2.30 11.74
#